data_AF-A0A4Y8ZL74-F1
#
_entry.id   AF-A0A4Y8ZL74-F1
#
_cell.length_a   1.000
_cell.length_b   1.000
_cell.length_c   1.000
_cell.angle_alpha   90.00
_cell.angle_beta   90.00
_cell.angle_gamma   90.00
#
_symmetry.space_group_name_H-M   'P 1'
#
loop_
_entity.id
_entity.type
_entity.pdbx_description
1 polymer ?
#
loop_
_entity_poly.entity_id
_entity_poly.type
_entity_poly.pdbx_seq_one_letter_code
_entity_poly.pdbx_strand_id
1 'polypeptide(L)'
;MGVSAAKGGGGGGGGGGGGGTTSFAPYTSGPATASAGYNITIQFVGTWTQDLYNIFVSSADRLSALIVGDLPNVSVRSKGGITNVDDILITAELGPIDGLYGVLGQAGPTSVRTASSLPATAQMKFDITDVNDMGLDVFADVVLHEMSHSLGFGSIWDRLGLVTNGLFTGARAVSEYHAMGGIGAGIAVEQDGGAGTAGSHWDEETFGNELMTGYINEGENYFTAMSAASFADMGYTIRTDYAAFTDPGYVFA
;
A
#
# COMPACT_ATOMS: atom_id res chain seq x y z
N MET A 1 11.10 0.02 -11.59
CA MET A 1 10.52 0.26 -10.25
C MET A 1 10.58 -1.07 -9.54
N GLY A 2 11.08 -1.08 -8.30
CA GLY A 2 11.13 -2.28 -7.49
C GLY A 2 9.72 -2.67 -7.07
N VAL A 3 9.51 -3.96 -6.84
CA VAL A 3 8.33 -4.49 -6.15
C VAL A 3 8.68 -4.59 -4.67
N SER A 4 7.79 -4.09 -3.82
CA SER A 4 7.85 -4.23 -2.36
C SER A 4 7.04 -5.46 -1.96
N ALA A 5 7.28 -5.99 -0.76
CA ALA A 5 6.63 -7.20 -0.29
C ALA A 5 6.45 -7.21 1.23
N ALA A 6 5.20 -7.37 1.66
CA ALA A 6 4.82 -7.71 3.01
C ALA A 6 5.25 -9.14 3.33
N LYS A 7 5.97 -9.30 4.44
CA LYS A 7 6.38 -10.62 4.94
C LYS A 7 5.64 -11.02 6.19
N GLY A 8 5.49 -12.33 6.41
CA GLY A 8 4.92 -12.85 7.65
C GLY A 8 5.88 -12.73 8.82
N GLY A 9 5.44 -12.08 9.90
CA GLY A 9 6.05 -12.18 11.23
C GLY A 9 5.82 -13.55 11.86
N GLY A 10 6.70 -13.94 12.80
CA GLY A 10 6.62 -15.26 13.43
C GLY A 10 5.41 -15.39 14.36
N GLY A 11 4.32 -15.97 13.87
CA GLY A 11 3.09 -16.25 14.63
C GLY A 11 2.12 -17.09 13.81
N GLY A 12 1.60 -18.18 14.39
CA GLY A 12 0.86 -19.21 13.65
C GLY A 12 -0.67 -19.09 13.67
N GLY A 13 -1.25 -19.19 12.48
CA GLY A 13 -2.43 -20.01 12.16
C GLY A 13 -3.83 -19.42 12.36
N GLY A 14 -4.60 -19.40 11.27
CA GLY A 14 -5.86 -20.12 11.22
C GLY A 14 -7.04 -19.42 10.52
N GLY A 15 -7.59 -20.10 9.50
CA GLY A 15 -9.04 -20.22 9.33
C GLY A 15 -9.60 -19.96 7.93
N GLY A 16 -9.51 -20.96 7.06
CA GLY A 16 -10.12 -20.96 5.73
C GLY A 16 -11.65 -20.83 5.77
N GLY A 17 -12.15 -19.73 5.21
CA GLY A 17 -13.55 -19.52 4.87
C GLY A 17 -13.81 -19.88 3.40
N GLY A 18 -14.35 -21.07 3.16
CA GLY A 18 -14.76 -21.54 1.83
C GLY A 18 -16.01 -20.82 1.32
N GLY A 19 -15.85 -19.61 0.79
CA GLY A 19 -16.80 -18.96 -0.09
C GLY A 19 -16.66 -19.45 -1.52
N GLY A 20 -17.76 -19.55 -2.28
CA GLY A 20 -17.68 -19.84 -3.71
C GLY A 20 -16.80 -18.80 -4.42
N THR A 21 -15.92 -19.25 -5.31
CA THR A 21 -15.03 -18.34 -6.06
C THR A 21 -15.70 -17.93 -7.38
N THR A 22 -15.60 -16.65 -7.73
CA THR A 22 -16.13 -16.12 -9.00
C THR A 22 -15.18 -15.06 -9.58
N SER A 23 -15.34 -14.75 -10.86
CA SER A 23 -14.67 -13.60 -11.47
C SER A 23 -15.43 -12.31 -11.13
N PHE A 24 -14.74 -11.29 -10.65
CA PHE A 24 -15.32 -9.98 -10.40
C PHE A 24 -15.04 -9.02 -11.56
N ALA A 25 -16.01 -8.15 -11.84
CA ALA A 25 -15.77 -6.98 -12.67
C ALA A 25 -14.79 -6.02 -11.96
N PRO A 26 -14.13 -5.11 -12.70
CA PRO A 26 -13.31 -4.09 -12.07
C PRO A 26 -14.08 -3.25 -11.05
N TYR A 27 -13.41 -2.89 -9.96
CA TYR A 27 -13.93 -1.97 -8.95
C TYR A 27 -13.24 -0.62 -9.09
N THR A 28 -13.97 0.49 -8.95
CA THR A 28 -13.39 1.84 -8.90
C THR A 28 -13.91 2.55 -7.66
N SER A 29 -13.00 2.91 -6.76
CA SER A 29 -13.27 3.72 -5.57
C SER A 29 -13.19 5.22 -5.87
N GLY A 30 -13.61 6.05 -4.91
CA GLY A 30 -13.63 7.50 -5.05
C GLY A 30 -14.87 8.05 -5.77
N PRO A 31 -14.90 9.35 -6.10
CA PRO A 31 -16.04 9.98 -6.76
C PRO A 31 -16.31 9.36 -8.14
N ALA A 32 -17.59 9.17 -8.49
CA ALA A 32 -17.99 8.59 -9.78
C ALA A 32 -17.66 9.47 -11.01
N THR A 33 -17.30 10.74 -10.78
CA THR A 33 -16.88 11.67 -11.83
C THR A 33 -15.37 11.87 -11.76
N ALA A 34 -14.67 11.37 -12.79
CA ALA A 34 -13.22 11.47 -12.99
C ALA A 34 -12.60 12.80 -12.55
N SER A 35 -13.22 13.93 -12.89
CA SER A 35 -12.68 15.26 -12.57
C SER A 35 -12.96 15.76 -11.14
N ALA A 36 -13.46 14.92 -10.22
CA ALA A 36 -13.94 15.34 -8.89
C ALA A 36 -13.12 14.81 -7.71
N GLY A 37 -12.11 13.99 -7.93
CA GLY A 37 -11.19 13.53 -6.90
C GLY A 37 -10.43 12.28 -7.30
N TYR A 38 -9.64 11.75 -6.37
CA TYR A 38 -8.77 10.62 -6.64
C TYR A 38 -9.54 9.29 -6.75
N ASN A 39 -9.25 8.50 -7.77
CA ASN A 39 -9.83 7.18 -8.01
C ASN A 39 -8.77 6.06 -7.95
N ILE A 40 -9.11 4.94 -7.31
CA ILE A 40 -8.34 3.69 -7.42
C ILE A 40 -9.21 2.68 -8.16
N THR A 41 -8.79 2.29 -9.37
CA THR A 41 -9.42 1.22 -10.14
C THR A 41 -8.66 -0.09 -9.95
N ILE A 42 -9.35 -1.15 -9.57
CA ILE A 42 -8.81 -2.50 -9.36
C ILE A 42 -9.37 -3.44 -10.43
N GLN A 43 -8.48 -4.02 -11.23
CA GLN A 43 -8.78 -5.14 -12.12
C GLN A 43 -8.43 -6.44 -11.41
N PHE A 44 -9.44 -7.23 -11.04
CA PHE A 44 -9.25 -8.56 -10.47
C PHE A 44 -8.96 -9.57 -11.58
N VAL A 45 -7.90 -10.36 -11.40
CA VAL A 45 -7.52 -11.46 -12.29
C VAL A 45 -7.79 -12.80 -11.59
N GLY A 46 -8.37 -13.74 -12.33
CA GLY A 46 -8.71 -15.06 -11.79
C GLY A 46 -10.04 -15.07 -11.03
N THR A 47 -10.15 -15.99 -10.06
CA THR A 47 -11.35 -16.16 -9.24
C THR A 47 -11.07 -15.80 -7.80
N TRP A 48 -12.03 -15.14 -7.16
CA TRP A 48 -11.92 -14.62 -5.81
C TRP A 48 -13.17 -15.00 -5.02
N THR A 49 -13.06 -15.07 -3.70
CA THR A 49 -14.24 -15.10 -2.82
C THR A 49 -14.77 -13.68 -2.62
N GLN A 50 -16.04 -13.56 -2.21
CA GLN A 50 -16.63 -12.24 -1.91
C GLN A 50 -15.91 -11.52 -0.76
N ASP A 51 -15.47 -12.26 0.26
CA ASP A 51 -14.79 -11.68 1.42
C ASP A 51 -13.43 -11.09 1.05
N LEU A 52 -12.63 -11.82 0.28
CA LEU A 52 -11.35 -11.31 -0.23
C LEU A 52 -11.59 -10.09 -1.14
N TYR A 53 -12.58 -10.13 -2.02
CA TYR A 53 -12.93 -8.97 -2.85
C TYR A 53 -13.31 -7.73 -2.02
N ASN A 54 -14.13 -7.91 -0.97
CA ASN A 54 -14.57 -6.81 -0.10
C ASN A 54 -13.42 -6.15 0.66
N ILE A 55 -12.35 -6.89 0.98
CA ILE A 55 -11.14 -6.34 1.60
C ILE A 55 -10.46 -5.33 0.67
N PHE A 56 -10.30 -5.66 -0.62
CA PHE A 56 -9.72 -4.74 -1.61
C PHE A 56 -10.60 -3.49 -1.81
N VAL A 57 -11.92 -3.68 -1.84
CA VAL A 57 -12.88 -2.56 -1.90
C VAL A 57 -12.66 -1.63 -0.72
N SER A 58 -12.61 -2.18 0.50
CA SER A 58 -12.46 -1.40 1.73
C SER A 58 -11.13 -0.65 1.78
N SER A 59 -10.03 -1.29 1.40
CA SER A 59 -8.71 -0.63 1.35
C SER A 59 -8.66 0.48 0.30
N ALA A 60 -9.26 0.26 -0.88
CA ALA A 60 -9.33 1.28 -1.92
C ALA A 60 -10.20 2.46 -1.51
N ASP A 61 -11.34 2.21 -0.86
CA ASP A 61 -12.21 3.27 -0.34
C ASP A 61 -11.52 4.06 0.77
N ARG A 62 -10.78 3.41 1.68
CA ARG A 62 -9.99 4.09 2.71
C ARG A 62 -8.95 5.02 2.09
N LEU A 63 -8.16 4.52 1.13
CA LEU A 63 -7.07 5.29 0.51
C LEU A 63 -7.58 6.40 -0.43
N SER A 64 -8.66 6.17 -1.19
CA SER A 64 -9.30 7.20 -2.03
C SER A 64 -10.17 8.20 -1.24
N ALA A 65 -10.55 7.87 0.01
CA ALA A 65 -11.09 8.85 0.92
C ALA A 65 -9.99 9.72 1.53
N LEU A 66 -8.80 9.16 1.80
CA LEU A 66 -7.62 9.89 2.29
C LEU A 66 -7.04 10.83 1.22
N ILE A 67 -6.78 10.31 0.03
CA ILE A 67 -6.23 11.05 -1.12
C ILE A 67 -7.41 11.59 -1.92
N VAL A 68 -7.52 12.90 -2.07
CA VAL A 68 -8.70 13.54 -2.66
C VAL A 68 -8.43 14.38 -3.91
N GLY A 69 -7.16 14.66 -4.22
CA GLY A 69 -6.82 15.37 -5.45
C GLY A 69 -6.79 14.46 -6.65
N ASP A 70 -7.58 14.83 -7.66
CA ASP A 70 -7.47 14.32 -9.03
C ASP A 70 -6.04 14.48 -9.58
N LEU A 71 -5.53 13.46 -10.27
CA LEU A 71 -4.29 13.50 -11.02
C LEU A 71 -4.58 13.56 -12.53
N PRO A 72 -3.75 14.27 -13.31
CA PRO A 72 -3.91 14.30 -14.76
C PRO A 72 -3.97 12.89 -15.36
N ASN A 73 -5.00 12.64 -16.18
CA ASN A 73 -5.16 11.40 -16.93
C ASN A 73 -3.95 11.19 -17.84
N VAL A 74 -3.53 9.94 -17.99
CA VAL A 74 -2.39 9.57 -18.83
C VAL A 74 -2.69 8.36 -19.69
N SER A 75 -2.07 8.31 -20.86
CA SER A 75 -2.11 7.14 -21.73
C SER A 75 -0.88 6.27 -21.47
N VAL A 76 -1.08 5.10 -20.88
CA VAL A 76 -0.02 4.13 -20.59
C VAL A 76 0.06 3.12 -21.74
N ARG A 77 1.23 3.04 -22.37
CA ARG A 77 1.50 2.05 -23.43
C ARG A 77 2.07 0.78 -22.82
N SER A 78 1.42 -0.35 -23.07
CA SER A 78 1.89 -1.68 -22.70
C SER A 78 1.94 -2.59 -23.93
N LYS A 79 2.37 -3.85 -23.75
CA LYS A 79 2.33 -4.85 -24.84
C LYS A 79 0.91 -5.10 -25.36
N GLY A 80 -0.11 -4.89 -24.53
CA GLY A 80 -1.53 -5.12 -24.86
C GLY A 80 -2.22 -3.94 -25.54
N GLY A 81 -1.56 -2.79 -25.70
CA GLY A 81 -2.13 -1.60 -26.32
C GLY A 81 -1.89 -0.33 -25.51
N ILE A 82 -2.75 0.66 -25.72
CA ILE A 82 -2.76 1.92 -24.97
C ILE A 82 -3.96 1.88 -24.03
N THR A 83 -3.70 2.07 -22.74
CA THR A 83 -4.73 2.22 -21.71
C THR A 83 -4.76 3.67 -21.26
N ASN A 84 -5.93 4.31 -21.33
CA ASN A 84 -6.13 5.61 -20.68
C ASN A 84 -6.41 5.36 -19.20
N VAL A 85 -5.62 5.97 -18.35
CA VAL A 85 -5.73 5.83 -16.90
C VAL A 85 -6.09 7.17 -16.30
N ASP A 86 -7.17 7.14 -15.54
CA ASP A 86 -7.56 8.15 -14.56
C ASP A 86 -6.97 7.74 -13.22
N ASP A 87 -6.22 8.62 -12.57
CA ASP A 87 -5.49 8.35 -11.32
C ASP A 87 -4.62 7.10 -11.29
N ILE A 88 -5.15 5.94 -10.89
CA ILE A 88 -4.41 4.68 -10.92
C ILE A 88 -5.27 3.47 -11.30
N LEU A 89 -4.69 2.59 -12.12
CA LEU A 89 -5.19 1.25 -12.41
C LEU A 89 -4.26 0.20 -11.78
N ILE A 90 -4.80 -0.61 -10.88
CA ILE A 90 -4.10 -1.69 -10.18
C ILE A 90 -4.64 -3.04 -10.68
N THR A 91 -3.75 -3.93 -11.11
CA THR A 91 -4.13 -5.33 -11.38
C THR A 91 -3.86 -6.17 -10.13
N ALA A 92 -4.88 -6.87 -9.63
CA ALA A 92 -4.77 -7.75 -8.46
C ALA A 92 -4.90 -9.23 -8.86
N GLU A 93 -3.99 -10.07 -8.35
CA GLU A 93 -3.97 -11.52 -8.61
C GLU A 93 -3.74 -12.33 -7.32
N LEU A 94 -4.46 -13.45 -7.17
CA LEU A 94 -4.09 -14.54 -6.25
C LEU A 94 -3.34 -15.62 -7.02
N GLY A 95 -2.16 -15.99 -6.56
CA GLY A 95 -1.37 -17.06 -7.19
C GLY A 95 -0.16 -17.45 -6.36
N PRO A 96 0.59 -18.49 -6.75
CA PRO A 96 1.76 -18.93 -6.00
C PRO A 96 2.87 -17.87 -6.06
N ILE A 97 3.51 -17.59 -4.93
CA ILE A 97 4.73 -16.78 -4.82
C ILE A 97 5.89 -17.67 -4.33
N ASP A 98 5.85 -18.11 -3.08
CA ASP A 98 6.87 -18.94 -2.43
C ASP A 98 6.29 -20.03 -1.50
N GLY A 99 4.98 -20.09 -1.31
CA GLY A 99 4.30 -21.12 -0.54
C GLY A 99 3.75 -20.57 0.77
N LEU A 100 3.91 -21.34 1.85
CA LEU A 100 3.48 -20.90 3.19
C LEU A 100 4.63 -20.16 3.87
N TYR A 101 4.30 -19.01 4.48
CA TYR A 101 5.20 -18.02 5.07
C TYR A 101 6.09 -17.34 4.03
N GLY A 102 6.95 -16.42 4.49
CA GLY A 102 7.78 -15.64 3.58
C GLY A 102 6.98 -14.47 3.03
N VAL A 103 6.75 -14.45 1.72
CA VAL A 103 6.10 -13.34 1.03
C VAL A 103 4.58 -13.50 0.99
N LEU A 104 3.89 -12.77 1.86
CA LEU A 104 2.42 -12.76 1.92
C LEU A 104 1.80 -12.07 0.70
N GLY A 105 2.43 -10.97 0.30
CA GLY A 105 2.02 -10.11 -0.77
C GLY A 105 3.22 -9.42 -1.40
N GLN A 106 3.05 -8.98 -2.64
CA GLN A 106 3.98 -8.07 -3.28
C GLN A 106 3.24 -7.13 -4.22
N ALA A 107 3.66 -5.88 -4.22
CA ALA A 107 3.06 -4.86 -5.05
C ALA A 107 4.04 -3.78 -5.47
N GLY A 108 3.61 -3.03 -6.45
CA GLY A 108 4.25 -1.77 -6.77
C GLY A 108 3.83 -1.19 -8.10
N PRO A 109 4.27 0.05 -8.36
CA PRO A 109 3.98 0.73 -9.61
C PRO A 109 4.62 0.02 -10.81
N THR A 110 3.85 -0.19 -11.87
CA THR A 110 4.31 -0.69 -13.17
C THR A 110 4.54 0.45 -14.17
N SER A 111 3.94 1.62 -13.94
CA SER A 111 4.25 2.86 -14.64
C SER A 111 4.03 4.09 -13.75
N VAL A 112 4.75 5.18 -14.01
CA VAL A 112 4.55 6.48 -13.36
C VAL A 112 4.28 7.59 -14.37
N ARG A 113 3.62 8.65 -13.91
CA ARG A 113 3.51 9.93 -14.60
C ARG A 113 4.89 10.59 -14.69
N THR A 114 5.30 11.02 -15.87
CA THR A 114 6.62 11.65 -16.07
C THR A 114 6.80 12.94 -15.27
N ALA A 115 5.73 13.74 -15.11
CA ALA A 115 5.80 15.05 -14.47
C ALA A 115 5.89 14.98 -12.94
N SER A 116 5.08 14.12 -12.31
CA SER A 116 4.97 14.03 -10.85
C SER A 116 5.63 12.80 -10.25
N SER A 117 6.02 11.82 -11.08
CA SER A 117 6.44 10.48 -10.64
C SER A 117 5.36 9.66 -9.92
N LEU A 118 4.14 10.17 -9.78
CA LEU A 118 3.06 9.42 -9.15
C LEU A 118 2.63 8.23 -10.04
N PRO A 119 2.37 7.04 -9.45
CA PRO A 119 1.95 5.85 -10.18
C PRO A 119 0.71 6.07 -11.05
N ALA A 120 0.74 5.51 -12.26
CA ALA A 120 -0.42 5.46 -13.16
C ALA A 120 -0.95 4.04 -13.29
N THR A 121 -0.07 3.04 -13.31
CA THR A 121 -0.48 1.63 -13.20
C THR A 121 0.34 0.92 -12.15
N ALA A 122 -0.24 -0.08 -11.51
CA ALA A 122 0.42 -0.92 -10.53
C ALA A 122 -0.05 -2.37 -10.64
N GLN A 123 0.65 -3.26 -9.95
CA GLN A 123 0.27 -4.66 -9.80
C GLN A 123 0.33 -5.04 -8.32
N MET A 124 -0.56 -5.92 -7.90
CA MET A 124 -0.52 -6.60 -6.61
C MET A 124 -0.68 -8.10 -6.84
N LYS A 125 0.15 -8.90 -6.18
CA LYS A 125 0.05 -10.36 -6.17
C LYS A 125 0.19 -10.87 -4.76
N PHE A 126 -0.68 -11.77 -4.35
CA PHE A 126 -0.68 -12.35 -3.00
C PHE A 126 -0.52 -13.87 -3.08
N ASP A 127 0.25 -14.46 -2.15
CA ASP A 127 0.45 -15.91 -2.12
C ASP A 127 -0.84 -16.60 -1.69
N ILE A 128 -1.43 -17.35 -2.61
CA ILE A 128 -2.69 -18.05 -2.35
C ILE A 128 -2.59 -19.06 -1.19
N THR A 129 -1.40 -19.58 -0.90
CA THR A 129 -1.17 -20.51 0.22
C THR A 129 -1.31 -19.76 1.54
N ASP A 130 -0.67 -18.60 1.66
CA ASP A 130 -0.74 -17.76 2.85
C ASP A 130 -2.13 -17.16 3.06
N VAL A 131 -2.76 -16.67 1.99
CA VAL A 131 -4.11 -16.07 2.07
C VAL A 131 -5.14 -17.06 2.63
N ASN A 132 -4.97 -18.36 2.35
CA ASN A 132 -5.84 -19.40 2.88
C ASN A 132 -5.56 -19.75 4.37
N ASP A 133 -4.41 -19.35 4.92
CA ASP A 133 -3.98 -19.67 6.29
C ASP A 133 -4.10 -18.48 7.25
N MET A 134 -3.81 -17.25 6.80
CA MET A 134 -3.63 -16.07 7.65
C MET A 134 -4.92 -15.47 8.24
N GLY A 135 -6.09 -15.81 7.67
CA GLY A 135 -7.37 -15.21 8.05
C GLY A 135 -7.62 -13.83 7.43
N LEU A 136 -8.88 -13.37 7.50
CA LEU A 136 -9.32 -12.18 6.79
C LEU A 136 -8.77 -10.87 7.36
N ASP A 137 -8.57 -10.79 8.68
CA ASP A 137 -8.09 -9.56 9.33
C ASP A 137 -6.62 -9.28 8.96
N VAL A 138 -5.76 -10.29 9.07
CA VAL A 138 -4.34 -10.20 8.63
C VAL A 138 -4.26 -9.94 7.12
N PHE A 139 -5.14 -10.57 6.32
CA PHE A 139 -5.17 -10.28 4.89
C PHE A 139 -5.59 -8.84 4.59
N ALA A 140 -6.45 -8.23 5.40
CA ALA A 140 -6.82 -6.82 5.24
C ALA A 140 -5.62 -5.89 5.48
N ASP A 141 -4.79 -6.17 6.48
CA ASP A 141 -3.54 -5.46 6.73
C ASP A 141 -2.61 -5.58 5.51
N VAL A 142 -2.37 -6.81 5.03
CA VAL A 142 -1.51 -7.06 3.86
C VAL A 142 -2.04 -6.34 2.62
N VAL A 143 -3.35 -6.33 2.36
CA VAL A 143 -3.92 -5.63 1.21
C VAL A 143 -3.76 -4.10 1.33
N LEU A 144 -3.97 -3.51 2.52
CA LEU A 144 -3.76 -2.08 2.72
C LEU A 144 -2.29 -1.68 2.55
N HIS A 145 -1.38 -2.51 3.07
CA HIS A 145 0.07 -2.36 2.90
C HIS A 145 0.47 -2.39 1.41
N GLU A 146 0.08 -3.44 0.70
CA GLU A 146 0.44 -3.62 -0.72
C GLU A 146 -0.23 -2.58 -1.63
N MET A 147 -1.44 -2.16 -1.29
CA MET A 147 -2.10 -1.08 -2.02
C MET A 147 -1.38 0.25 -1.80
N SER A 148 -0.87 0.51 -0.59
CA SER A 148 -0.05 1.71 -0.31
C SER A 148 1.25 1.72 -1.14
N HIS A 149 1.92 0.58 -1.30
CA HIS A 149 3.05 0.45 -2.24
C HIS A 149 2.65 0.68 -3.69
N SER A 150 1.48 0.19 -4.11
CA SER A 150 0.94 0.46 -5.44
C SER A 150 0.75 1.96 -5.71
N LEU A 151 0.42 2.73 -4.67
CA LEU A 151 0.32 4.20 -4.71
C LEU A 151 1.69 4.90 -4.63
N GLY A 152 2.79 4.16 -4.53
CA GLY A 152 4.16 4.67 -4.65
C GLY A 152 4.92 4.74 -3.34
N PHE A 153 4.27 4.44 -2.21
CA PHE A 153 4.93 4.40 -0.90
C PHE A 153 6.20 3.54 -0.97
N GLY A 154 7.32 4.05 -0.44
CA GLY A 154 8.64 3.42 -0.53
C GLY A 154 9.27 3.55 -1.92
N SER A 155 8.62 2.96 -2.92
CA SER A 155 9.17 2.70 -4.26
C SER A 155 9.50 3.96 -5.10
N ILE A 156 8.94 5.13 -4.77
CA ILE A 156 9.24 6.39 -5.47
C ILE A 156 9.96 7.43 -4.59
N TRP A 157 10.27 7.13 -3.33
CA TRP A 157 10.85 8.12 -2.42
C TRP A 157 12.19 8.67 -2.89
N ASP A 158 13.12 7.79 -3.31
CA ASP A 158 14.42 8.20 -3.86
C ASP A 158 14.28 9.07 -5.10
N ARG A 159 13.32 8.74 -5.97
CA ARG A 159 13.04 9.50 -7.20
C ARG A 159 12.57 10.92 -6.87
N LEU A 160 11.86 11.09 -5.76
CA LEU A 160 11.37 12.37 -5.27
C LEU A 160 12.39 13.09 -4.36
N GLY A 161 13.53 12.46 -4.05
CA GLY A 161 14.54 13.01 -3.14
C GLY A 161 14.05 13.08 -1.69
N LEU A 162 13.11 12.21 -1.30
CA LEU A 162 12.52 12.18 0.04
C LEU A 162 13.34 11.36 1.03
N VAL A 163 14.38 10.64 0.59
CA VAL A 163 15.25 9.84 1.45
C VAL A 163 16.68 10.36 1.36
N THR A 164 17.33 10.51 2.51
CA THR A 164 18.73 10.91 2.62
C THR A 164 19.37 10.19 3.80
N ASN A 165 20.47 9.45 3.54
CA ASN A 165 21.21 8.69 4.55
C ASN A 165 20.32 7.74 5.40
N GLY A 166 19.40 7.01 4.75
CA GLY A 166 18.49 6.08 5.43
C GLY A 166 17.34 6.73 6.19
N LEU A 167 17.15 8.04 6.06
CA LEU A 167 16.04 8.76 6.68
C LEU A 167 15.10 9.34 5.64
N PHE A 168 13.79 9.14 5.82
CA PHE A 168 12.76 9.87 5.11
C PHE A 168 12.62 11.29 5.68
N THR A 169 12.63 12.30 4.81
CA THR A 169 12.76 13.73 5.17
C THR A 169 11.56 14.57 4.75
N GLY A 170 10.46 13.95 4.30
CA GLY A 170 9.21 14.65 3.99
C GLY A 170 8.64 15.36 5.22
N ALA A 171 8.40 16.66 5.09
CA ALA A 171 8.12 17.52 6.23
C ALA A 171 6.79 17.19 6.94
N ARG A 172 5.79 16.69 6.20
CA ARG A 172 4.48 16.36 6.79
C ARG A 172 4.56 15.08 7.60
N ALA A 173 5.12 14.01 7.03
CA ALA A 173 5.32 12.76 7.76
C ALA A 173 6.22 12.95 8.97
N VAL A 174 7.31 13.74 8.86
CA VAL A 174 8.19 14.05 9.99
C VAL A 174 7.45 14.80 11.10
N SER A 175 6.54 15.72 10.75
CA SER A 175 5.70 16.40 11.75
C SER A 175 4.79 15.42 12.50
N GLU A 176 4.20 14.44 11.81
CA GLU A 176 3.39 13.40 12.46
C GLU A 176 4.22 12.45 13.31
N TYR A 177 5.40 12.07 12.83
CA TYR A 177 6.37 11.30 13.60
C TYR A 177 6.73 12.00 14.92
N HIS A 178 6.99 13.31 14.90
CA HIS A 178 7.22 14.09 16.12
C HIS A 178 5.99 14.18 17.01
N ALA A 179 4.79 14.31 16.43
CA ALA A 179 3.54 14.30 17.20
C ALA A 179 3.29 12.98 17.93
N MET A 180 3.80 11.87 17.40
CA MET A 180 3.75 10.55 18.03
C MET A 180 4.85 10.33 19.09
N GLY A 181 5.76 11.29 19.30
CA GLY A 181 6.86 11.19 20.27
C GLY A 181 8.22 10.88 19.64
N GLY A 182 8.27 10.75 18.32
CA GLY A 182 9.50 10.58 17.55
C GLY A 182 10.47 11.75 17.71
N ILE A 183 11.76 11.45 17.59
CA ILE A 183 12.85 12.44 17.67
C ILE A 183 13.75 12.37 16.44
N GLY A 184 14.43 13.49 16.14
CA GLY A 184 15.40 13.58 15.04
C GLY A 184 14.87 14.32 13.81
N ALA A 185 15.69 14.38 12.76
CA ALA A 185 15.42 15.18 11.56
C ALA A 185 14.67 14.42 10.46
N GLY A 186 14.42 13.12 10.63
CA GLY A 186 13.77 12.26 9.65
C GLY A 186 13.29 10.96 10.29
N ILE A 187 12.50 10.21 9.53
CA ILE A 187 11.93 8.90 9.93
C ILE A 187 12.86 7.80 9.42
N ALA A 188 13.18 6.82 10.26
CA ALA A 188 14.05 5.72 9.87
C ALA A 188 13.39 4.88 8.75
N VAL A 189 14.12 4.67 7.67
CA VAL A 189 13.73 3.78 6.57
C VAL A 189 14.46 2.47 6.75
N GLU A 190 13.78 1.36 6.51
CA GLU A 190 14.35 0.01 6.59
C GLU A 190 15.61 -0.12 5.74
N GLN A 191 16.68 -0.71 6.29
CA GLN A 191 17.97 -0.90 5.59
C GLN A 191 18.33 -2.39 5.39
N ASP A 192 17.60 -3.30 6.04
CA ASP A 192 17.81 -4.74 6.04
C ASP A 192 16.73 -5.49 5.21
N GLY A 193 16.76 -6.83 5.22
CA GLY A 193 15.74 -7.67 4.58
C GLY A 193 15.83 -7.80 3.05
N GLY A 194 16.82 -7.15 2.41
CA GLY A 194 17.12 -7.25 0.98
C GLY A 194 16.24 -6.36 0.08
N ALA A 195 16.34 -6.53 -1.24
CA ALA A 195 15.76 -5.59 -2.22
C ALA A 195 14.22 -5.47 -2.21
N GLY A 196 13.52 -6.44 -1.61
CA GLY A 196 12.06 -6.38 -1.42
C GLY A 196 11.63 -5.70 -0.13
N THR A 197 12.56 -5.35 0.76
CA THR A 197 12.30 -4.80 2.10
C THR A 197 13.08 -3.49 2.33
N ALA A 198 14.40 -3.51 2.19
CA ALA A 198 15.25 -2.33 2.36
C ALA A 198 14.84 -1.18 1.42
N GLY A 199 14.80 0.03 1.97
CA GLY A 199 14.54 1.28 1.25
C GLY A 199 13.08 1.54 0.88
N SER A 200 12.17 0.59 1.15
CA SER A 200 10.76 0.69 0.77
C SER A 200 9.78 0.73 1.94
N HIS A 201 10.27 0.54 3.16
CA HIS A 201 9.46 0.42 4.36
C HIS A 201 9.96 1.36 5.45
N TRP A 202 9.12 1.60 6.45
CA TRP A 202 9.61 2.07 7.73
C TRP A 202 10.49 1.00 8.39
N ASP A 203 11.47 1.45 9.14
CA ASP A 203 12.41 0.59 9.86
C ASP A 203 11.69 -0.31 10.88
N GLU A 204 11.78 -1.63 10.70
CA GLU A 204 11.05 -2.60 11.52
C GLU A 204 11.46 -2.52 13.00
N GLU A 205 12.77 -2.39 13.29
CA GLU A 205 13.27 -2.34 14.67
C GLU A 205 12.79 -1.08 15.41
N THR A 206 12.60 0.01 14.68
CA THR A 206 12.12 1.29 15.24
C THR A 206 10.60 1.33 15.38
N PHE A 207 9.85 0.77 14.43
CA PHE A 207 8.41 1.01 14.32
C PHE A 207 7.51 -0.21 14.56
N GLY A 208 8.07 -1.43 14.60
CA GLY A 208 7.33 -2.66 14.92
C GLY A 208 5.99 -2.73 14.20
N ASN A 209 4.88 -2.71 14.96
CA ASN A 209 3.51 -2.81 14.46
C ASN A 209 3.01 -1.62 13.60
N GLU A 210 3.85 -0.71 13.13
CA GLU A 210 3.42 0.22 12.07
C GLU A 210 3.22 -0.55 10.76
N LEU A 211 2.05 -0.39 10.12
CA LEU A 211 1.65 -1.23 9.00
C LEU A 211 2.63 -1.24 7.81
N MET A 212 3.34 -0.15 7.59
CA MET A 212 4.26 0.04 6.47
C MET A 212 5.72 -0.33 6.81
N THR A 213 5.96 -1.06 7.89
CA THR A 213 7.20 -1.83 8.05
C THR A 213 7.20 -3.06 7.15
N GLY A 214 8.35 -3.72 6.98
CA GLY A 214 8.48 -4.86 6.05
C GLY A 214 7.79 -6.15 6.47
N TYR A 215 7.27 -6.22 7.70
CA TYR A 215 6.71 -7.42 8.30
C TYR A 215 5.35 -7.13 8.94
N ILE A 216 4.38 -8.01 8.67
CA ILE A 216 3.12 -8.01 9.42
C ILE A 216 3.39 -8.66 10.78
N ASN A 217 3.24 -7.87 11.84
CA ASN A 217 3.53 -8.27 13.21
C ASN A 217 2.33 -8.94 13.87
N GLU A 218 2.60 -9.67 14.96
CA GLU A 218 1.54 -10.20 15.82
C GLU A 218 0.75 -9.05 16.48
N GLY A 219 -0.56 -9.24 16.62
CA GLY A 219 -1.47 -8.23 17.17
C GLY A 219 -1.98 -7.26 16.10
N GLU A 220 -2.37 -6.07 16.54
CA GLU A 220 -2.87 -5.02 15.63
C GLU A 220 -1.69 -4.36 14.91
N ASN A 221 -1.78 -4.22 13.58
CA ASN A 221 -0.87 -3.39 12.79
C ASN A 221 -1.56 -2.05 12.48
N TYR A 222 -0.83 -0.94 12.59
CA TYR A 222 -1.41 0.40 12.59
C TYR A 222 -0.99 1.17 11.35
N PHE A 223 -1.95 1.56 10.52
CA PHE A 223 -1.72 2.55 9.48
C PHE A 223 -1.74 3.96 10.09
N THR A 224 -0.56 4.50 10.41
CA THR A 224 -0.44 5.73 11.21
C THR A 224 -0.59 7.02 10.40
N ALA A 225 -0.76 8.14 11.12
CA ALA A 225 -0.72 9.48 10.53
C ALA A 225 0.61 9.79 9.83
N MET A 226 1.72 9.21 10.29
CA MET A 226 3.02 9.30 9.61
C MET A 226 2.96 8.67 8.21
N SER A 227 2.44 7.45 8.09
CA SER A 227 2.23 6.78 6.81
C SER A 227 1.28 7.54 5.90
N ALA A 228 0.14 8.02 6.43
CA ALA A 228 -0.82 8.82 5.67
C ALA A 228 -0.22 10.15 5.17
N ALA A 229 0.51 10.87 6.01
CA ALA A 229 1.11 12.16 5.67
C ALA A 229 2.23 12.02 4.61
N SER A 230 2.91 10.86 4.55
CA SER A 230 3.93 10.59 3.52
C SER A 230 3.37 10.71 2.09
N PHE A 231 2.08 10.41 1.86
CA PHE A 231 1.45 10.60 0.55
C PHE A 231 1.44 12.06 0.13
N ALA A 232 1.21 12.99 1.05
CA ALA A 232 1.29 14.40 0.76
C ALA A 232 2.72 14.87 0.45
N ASP A 233 3.72 14.32 1.14
CA ASP A 233 5.13 14.57 0.83
C ASP A 233 5.54 14.00 -0.55
N MET A 234 4.91 12.89 -0.99
CA MET A 234 5.07 12.35 -2.35
C MET A 234 4.40 13.22 -3.43
N GLY A 235 3.55 14.17 -3.06
CA GLY A 235 2.86 15.08 -3.97
C GLY A 235 1.38 14.78 -4.21
N TYR A 236 0.79 13.84 -3.47
CA TYR A 236 -0.67 13.68 -3.47
C TYR A 236 -1.35 14.83 -2.72
N THR A 237 -2.56 15.20 -3.15
CA THR A 237 -3.43 16.05 -2.32
C THR A 237 -4.25 15.15 -1.42
N ILE A 238 -3.95 15.17 -0.12
CA ILE A 238 -4.71 14.44 0.90
C ILE A 238 -5.69 15.36 1.61
N ARG A 239 -6.70 14.78 2.27
CA ARG A 239 -7.64 15.52 3.11
C ARG A 239 -6.93 16.26 4.25
N THR A 240 -7.48 17.38 4.71
CA THR A 240 -6.92 18.12 5.86
C THR A 240 -7.16 17.42 7.20
N ASP A 241 -8.16 16.56 7.28
CA ASP A 241 -8.53 15.72 8.43
C ASP A 241 -8.05 14.27 8.26
N TYR A 242 -6.89 14.06 7.60
CA TYR A 242 -6.36 12.72 7.28
C TYR A 242 -6.22 11.77 8.48
N ALA A 243 -6.04 12.30 9.69
CA ALA A 243 -5.99 11.51 10.93
C ALA A 243 -7.28 10.69 11.19
N ALA A 244 -8.42 11.07 10.59
CA ALA A 244 -9.65 10.28 10.67
C ALA A 244 -9.59 8.98 9.84
N PHE A 245 -8.58 8.82 8.99
CA PHE A 245 -8.36 7.66 8.11
C PHE A 245 -7.15 6.82 8.54
N THR A 246 -6.60 7.11 9.72
CA THR A 246 -5.44 6.43 10.31
C THR A 246 -5.87 5.69 11.56
N ASP A 247 -5.16 4.62 11.91
CA ASP A 247 -5.51 3.81 13.07
C ASP A 247 -5.06 4.51 14.37
N PRO A 248 -5.97 4.68 15.35
CA PRO A 248 -5.61 5.27 16.63
C PRO A 248 -4.84 4.25 17.49
N GLY A 249 -4.20 4.72 18.56
CA GLY A 249 -3.66 3.84 19.59
C GLY A 249 -2.22 3.38 19.36
N TYR A 250 -1.63 3.64 18.20
CA TYR A 250 -0.19 3.53 18.02
C TYR A 250 0.52 4.55 18.92
N VAL A 251 1.38 4.07 19.82
CA VAL A 251 2.21 4.90 20.69
C VAL A 251 3.66 4.54 20.41
N PHE A 252 4.45 5.53 20.03
CA PHE A 252 5.89 5.37 19.92
C PHE A 252 6.46 5.15 21.34
N ALA A 253 7.11 4.01 21.56
CA ALA A 253 7.67 3.61 22.86
C ALA A 253 9.11 4.10 23.05
#